data_AF-A0A139DF90-F1
#
_entry.id   AF-A0A139DF90-F1
#
_cell.length_a   1.000
_cell.length_b   1.000
_cell.length_c   1.000
_cell.angle_alpha   90.00
_cell.angle_beta   90.00
_cell.angle_gamma   90.00
#
_symmetry.space_group_name_H-M   'P 1'
#
loop_
_entity.id
_entity.type
_entity.pdbx_description
1 polymer ?
#
loop_
_entity_poly.entity_id
_entity_poly.type
_entity_poly.pdbx_seq_one_letter_code
_entity_poly.pdbx_strand_id
1 'polypeptide(L)'
;MGVMKALIRKELLLLLRDPHGLLLLFVMPAVFVLIMTFALQNQYAMSSDVHLDFYLLSEHDSGLSRAFARDLANTSPLNRVPTEAGWEEMQALAQADEVKFLVRIKPGFDDLLIQRQPAVEILFAPGTSPVFASVAEGRVMELLNRLYLRYRLASMPGVQSSLEAQGEDLLETRSLYDDSGAMPSSVQQNVPAWLLFAMFFIAVPLSTTLINERQQGTLLRLRSMGIGPVKLLAGKVVPYFVV
;
A
#
# COMPACT_ATOMS: atom_id res chain seq x y z
N MET A 1 41.08 -30.89 -10.54
CA MET A 1 40.02 -29.91 -10.20
C MET A 1 40.02 -28.84 -11.29
N GLY A 2 38.90 -28.55 -11.95
CA GLY A 2 38.89 -27.61 -13.08
C GLY A 2 39.26 -26.18 -12.67
N VAL A 3 39.96 -25.44 -13.54
CA VAL A 3 40.43 -24.06 -13.29
C VAL A 3 39.31 -23.14 -12.80
N MET A 4 38.09 -23.28 -13.34
CA MET A 4 36.92 -22.52 -12.92
C MET A 4 36.55 -22.78 -11.44
N LYS A 5 36.54 -24.05 -11.02
CA LYS A 5 36.23 -24.42 -9.62
C LYS A 5 37.27 -23.87 -8.65
N ALA A 6 38.55 -23.82 -9.07
CA ALA A 6 39.60 -23.22 -8.26
C ALA A 6 39.43 -21.70 -8.12
N LEU A 7 39.05 -21.01 -9.20
CA LEU A 7 38.74 -19.57 -9.17
C LEU A 7 37.56 -19.26 -8.26
N ILE A 8 36.44 -19.99 -8.40
CA ILE A 8 35.25 -19.81 -7.56
C ILE A 8 35.61 -20.04 -6.09
N ARG A 9 36.33 -21.13 -5.77
CA ARG A 9 36.76 -21.41 -4.39
C ARG A 9 37.65 -20.29 -3.83
N LYS A 10 38.56 -19.75 -4.64
CA LYS A 10 39.43 -18.64 -4.23
C LYS A 10 38.60 -17.41 -3.85
N GLU A 11 37.66 -17.02 -4.71
CA GLU A 11 36.82 -15.84 -4.48
C GLU A 11 35.88 -16.03 -3.29
N LEU A 12 35.27 -17.21 -3.14
CA LEU A 12 34.43 -17.52 -1.98
C LEU A 12 35.23 -17.42 -0.67
N LEU A 13 36.46 -17.94 -0.66
CA LEU A 13 37.37 -17.82 0.50
C LEU A 13 37.80 -16.38 0.78
N LEU A 14 38.00 -15.55 -0.26
CA LEU A 14 38.31 -14.13 -0.09
C LEU A 14 37.11 -13.38 0.50
N LEU A 15 35.92 -13.62 -0.02
CA LEU A 15 34.68 -13.02 0.45
C LEU A 15 34.39 -13.41 1.91
N LEU A 16 34.50 -14.69 2.25
CA LEU A 16 34.32 -15.19 3.62
C LEU A 16 35.37 -14.65 4.61
N ARG A 17 36.54 -14.24 4.12
CA ARG A 17 37.62 -13.66 4.95
C ARG A 17 37.61 -12.14 5.01
N ASP A 18 36.76 -11.47 4.24
CA ASP A 18 36.59 -10.02 4.27
C ASP A 18 35.39 -9.65 5.16
N PRO A 19 35.58 -9.42 6.47
CA PRO A 19 34.47 -9.11 7.37
C PRO A 19 33.77 -7.81 7.02
N HIS A 20 34.48 -6.84 6.43
CA HIS A 20 33.90 -5.57 6.01
C HIS A 20 33.03 -5.75 4.77
N GLY A 21 33.52 -6.50 3.79
CA GLY A 21 32.74 -6.90 2.61
C GLY A 21 31.49 -7.69 2.99
N LEU A 22 31.63 -8.66 3.92
CA LEU A 22 30.52 -9.47 4.40
C LEU A 22 29.48 -8.65 5.18
N LEU A 23 29.93 -7.71 6.02
CA LEU A 23 29.06 -6.79 6.76
C LEU A 23 28.27 -5.91 5.79
N LEU A 24 28.91 -5.42 4.73
CA LEU A 24 28.25 -4.59 3.74
C LEU A 24 27.26 -5.40 2.87
N LEU A 25 27.54 -6.68 2.61
CA LEU A 25 26.64 -7.55 1.83
C LEU A 25 25.39 -7.99 2.60
N PHE A 26 25.49 -8.19 3.93
CA PHE A 26 24.37 -8.73 4.73
C PHE A 26 23.82 -7.77 5.77
N VAL A 27 24.68 -7.13 6.57
CA VAL A 27 24.24 -6.32 7.72
C VAL A 27 23.62 -5.01 7.25
N MET A 28 24.27 -4.30 6.32
CA MET A 28 23.74 -3.04 5.78
C MET A 28 22.35 -3.20 5.15
N PRO A 29 22.12 -4.15 4.21
CA PRO A 29 20.77 -4.39 3.70
C PRO A 29 19.78 -4.86 4.77
N ALA A 30 20.18 -5.69 5.74
CA ALA A 30 19.28 -6.11 6.81
C ALA A 30 18.84 -4.93 7.70
N VAL A 31 19.78 -4.07 8.09
CA VAL A 31 19.49 -2.84 8.84
C VAL A 31 18.61 -1.91 8.02
N PHE A 32 18.89 -1.75 6.73
CA PHE A 32 18.07 -0.94 5.84
C PHE A 32 16.64 -1.47 5.73
N VAL A 33 16.47 -2.78 5.51
CA VAL A 33 15.14 -3.43 5.49
C VAL A 33 14.43 -3.21 6.83
N LEU A 34 15.11 -3.38 7.96
CA LEU A 34 14.50 -3.13 9.27
C LEU A 34 14.05 -1.67 9.42
N ILE A 35 14.92 -0.71 9.11
CA ILE A 35 14.59 0.72 9.18
C ILE A 35 13.41 1.03 8.26
N MET A 36 13.41 0.51 7.03
CA MET A 36 12.31 0.72 6.09
C MET A 36 11.03 0.04 6.53
N THR A 37 11.09 -1.18 7.08
CA THR A 37 9.93 -1.84 7.67
C THR A 37 9.34 -0.98 8.78
N PHE A 38 10.15 -0.46 9.71
CA PHE A 38 9.66 0.43 10.76
C PHE A 38 9.18 1.80 10.24
N ALA A 39 9.87 2.38 9.26
CA ALA A 39 9.52 3.67 8.69
C ALA A 39 8.20 3.59 7.89
N LEU A 40 8.01 2.51 7.13
CA LEU A 40 6.79 2.25 6.37
C LEU A 40 5.69 1.60 7.21
N GLN A 41 6.01 1.04 8.39
CA GLN A 41 5.02 0.43 9.27
C GLN A 41 3.88 1.41 9.53
N ASN A 42 4.16 2.69 9.80
CA ASN A 42 3.11 3.69 10.05
C ASN A 42 2.35 4.15 8.80
N GLN A 43 2.89 3.95 7.60
CA GLN A 43 2.15 4.24 6.36
C GLN A 43 1.12 3.16 6.02
N TYR A 44 1.32 1.92 6.49
CA TYR A 44 0.46 0.78 6.17
C TYR A 44 -0.22 0.14 7.38
N ALA A 45 0.26 0.42 8.60
CA ALA A 45 -0.47 0.14 9.81
C ALA A 45 -1.67 1.08 9.80
N MET A 46 -2.80 0.54 9.35
CA MET A 46 -4.13 1.03 9.66
C MET A 46 -4.31 0.95 11.18
N SER A 47 -3.59 1.78 11.93
CA SER A 47 -3.77 1.93 13.36
C SER A 47 -5.11 2.60 13.58
N SER A 48 -5.81 2.17 14.63
CA SER A 48 -7.11 2.64 15.10
C SER A 48 -7.20 4.14 15.45
N ASP A 49 -6.21 4.93 15.04
CA ASP A 49 -6.03 6.37 15.31
C ASP A 49 -6.09 7.21 14.01
N VAL A 50 -6.28 6.56 12.85
CA VAL A 50 -6.59 7.28 11.61
C VAL A 50 -8.01 7.80 11.70
N HIS A 51 -8.17 9.09 11.94
CA HIS A 51 -9.47 9.76 11.90
C HIS A 51 -9.75 10.14 10.44
N LEU A 52 -10.76 9.53 9.85
CA LEU A 52 -11.23 9.90 8.51
C LEU A 52 -12.31 10.96 8.65
N ASP A 53 -11.87 12.22 8.62
CA ASP A 53 -12.75 13.37 8.71
C ASP A 53 -13.64 13.47 7.46
N PHE A 54 -14.96 13.53 7.69
CA PHE A 54 -15.96 13.63 6.64
C PHE A 54 -17.04 14.65 6.96
N TYR A 55 -17.59 15.25 5.90
CA TYR A 55 -18.82 16.04 5.98
C TYR A 55 -20.03 15.22 5.53
N LEU A 56 -21.15 15.47 6.21
CA LEU A 56 -22.43 14.84 5.90
C LEU A 56 -23.44 15.91 5.54
N LEU A 57 -23.99 15.81 4.33
CA LEU A 57 -25.14 16.60 3.90
C LEU A 57 -26.38 15.72 3.87
N SER A 58 -27.39 16.11 4.65
CA SER A 58 -28.71 15.47 4.64
C SER A 58 -29.74 16.49 4.19
N GLU A 59 -30.21 16.37 2.95
CA GLU A 59 -31.19 17.30 2.39
C GLU A 59 -32.60 17.07 2.95
N HIS A 60 -32.91 15.85 3.42
CA HIS A 60 -34.21 15.49 4.01
C HIS A 60 -34.03 14.72 5.33
N ASP A 61 -34.82 15.11 6.33
CA ASP A 61 -34.77 14.56 7.68
C ASP A 61 -35.83 13.46 7.87
N SER A 62 -35.51 12.24 7.45
CA SER A 62 -36.34 11.05 7.67
C SER A 62 -35.88 10.27 8.90
N GLY A 63 -36.70 9.33 9.36
CA GLY A 63 -36.34 8.46 10.49
C GLY A 63 -35.12 7.59 10.19
N LEU A 64 -35.04 7.03 8.97
CA LEU A 64 -33.92 6.19 8.55
C LEU A 64 -32.68 7.02 8.21
N SER A 65 -32.82 8.21 7.59
CA SER A 65 -31.67 9.06 7.29
C SER A 65 -30.96 9.54 8.57
N ARG A 66 -31.71 9.88 9.63
CA ARG A 66 -31.13 10.21 10.94
C ARG A 66 -30.47 9.02 11.64
N ALA A 67 -31.03 7.83 11.50
CA ALA A 67 -30.44 6.62 12.04
C ALA A 67 -29.10 6.33 11.34
N PHE A 68 -29.07 6.42 10.01
CA PHE A 68 -27.86 6.28 9.21
C PHE A 68 -26.80 7.32 9.58
N ALA A 69 -27.17 8.60 9.63
CA ALA A 69 -26.28 9.71 10.00
C ALA A 69 -25.63 9.49 11.38
N ARG A 70 -26.41 9.00 12.34
CA ARG A 70 -25.94 8.69 13.70
C ARG A 70 -25.02 7.48 13.73
N ASP A 71 -25.39 6.41 13.04
CA ASP A 71 -24.58 5.18 12.99
C ASP A 71 -23.24 5.45 12.29
N LEU A 72 -23.25 6.26 11.23
CA LEU A 72 -22.05 6.68 10.50
C LEU A 72 -21.14 7.55 11.38
N ALA A 73 -21.69 8.49 12.13
CA ALA A 73 -20.92 9.35 13.04
C ALA A 73 -20.32 8.59 14.24
N ASN A 74 -20.89 7.44 14.62
CA ASN A 74 -20.40 6.62 15.72
C ASN A 74 -19.51 5.45 15.27
N THR A 75 -19.17 5.37 13.98
CA THR A 75 -18.38 4.26 13.41
C THR A 75 -16.93 4.68 13.23
N SER A 76 -16.04 4.20 14.09
CA SER A 76 -14.59 4.30 13.88
C SER A 76 -14.18 3.53 12.62
N PRO A 77 -13.29 4.06 11.75
CA PRO A 77 -12.44 5.25 11.89
C PRO A 77 -13.05 6.60 11.44
N LEU A 78 -14.34 6.67 11.15
CA LEU A 78 -14.97 7.86 10.57
C LEU A 78 -15.26 8.92 11.63
N ASN A 79 -14.87 10.17 11.36
CA ASN A 79 -15.12 11.29 12.24
C ASN A 79 -15.93 12.37 11.51
N ARG A 80 -17.12 12.66 12.05
CA ARG A 80 -17.99 13.67 11.44
C ARG A 80 -17.55 15.06 11.90
N VAL A 81 -17.11 15.89 10.96
CA VAL A 81 -16.84 17.30 11.24
C VAL A 81 -18.16 18.08 11.14
N PRO A 82 -18.57 18.82 12.20
CA PRO A 82 -19.80 19.59 12.17
C PRO A 82 -19.65 20.78 11.20
N THR A 83 -20.56 20.89 10.23
CA THR A 83 -20.58 21.96 9.23
C THR A 83 -22.02 22.30 8.85
N GLU A 84 -22.32 23.60 8.71
CA GLU A 84 -23.62 24.13 8.23
C GLU A 84 -23.56 24.59 6.75
N ALA A 85 -22.43 24.35 6.08
CA ALA A 85 -22.18 24.76 4.70
C ALA A 85 -23.08 24.02 3.70
N GLY A 86 -23.36 24.69 2.56
CA GLY A 86 -24.06 24.08 1.44
C GLY A 86 -23.18 23.08 0.68
N TRP A 87 -23.79 22.30 -0.22
CA TRP A 87 -23.09 21.28 -1.04
C TRP A 87 -21.88 21.84 -1.80
N GLU A 88 -22.03 23.01 -2.45
CA GLU A 88 -20.96 23.63 -3.24
C GLU A 88 -19.78 24.07 -2.37
N GLU A 89 -20.05 24.58 -1.17
CA GLU A 89 -19.04 25.02 -0.22
C GLU A 89 -18.32 23.83 0.42
N MET A 90 -19.06 22.76 0.77
CA MET A 90 -18.47 21.49 1.18
C MET A 90 -17.56 20.89 0.10
N GLN A 91 -17.93 21.00 -1.18
CA GLN A 91 -17.12 20.54 -2.30
C GLN A 91 -15.84 21.38 -2.46
N ALA A 92 -15.91 22.69 -2.27
CA ALA A 92 -14.73 23.55 -2.26
C ALA A 92 -13.78 23.21 -1.10
N LEU A 93 -14.30 22.91 0.09
CA LEU A 93 -13.52 22.48 1.25
C LEU A 93 -12.86 21.10 1.04
N ALA A 94 -13.55 20.18 0.37
CA ALA A 94 -12.97 18.89 -0.02
C ALA A 94 -11.87 19.05 -1.10
N GLN A 95 -12.01 20.01 -2.02
CA GLN A 95 -10.93 20.34 -2.97
C GLN A 95 -9.69 20.92 -2.29
N ALA A 96 -9.86 21.63 -1.16
CA ALA A 96 -8.78 22.11 -0.32
C ALA A 96 -8.12 21.03 0.56
N ASP A 97 -8.57 19.77 0.46
CA ASP A 97 -8.11 18.60 1.23
C ASP A 97 -8.30 18.73 2.77
N GLU A 98 -9.21 19.63 3.21
CA GLU A 98 -9.57 19.81 4.62
C GLU A 98 -10.36 18.62 5.18
N VAL A 99 -11.12 17.93 4.33
CA VAL A 99 -11.82 16.68 4.65
C VAL A 99 -11.48 15.62 3.61
N LYS A 100 -11.52 14.35 4.00
CA LYS A 100 -11.16 13.25 3.10
C LYS A 100 -12.30 12.81 2.21
N PHE A 101 -13.54 12.92 2.67
CA PHE A 101 -14.68 12.64 1.82
C PHE A 101 -15.95 13.36 2.28
N LEU A 102 -16.90 13.47 1.35
CA LEU A 102 -18.22 14.02 1.55
C LEU A 102 -19.23 12.89 1.37
N VAL A 103 -20.25 12.89 2.22
CA VAL A 103 -21.38 11.95 2.12
C VAL A 103 -22.65 12.76 1.90
N ARG A 104 -23.32 12.52 0.77
CA ARG A 104 -24.62 13.11 0.46
C ARG A 104 -25.71 12.06 0.55
N ILE A 105 -26.70 12.32 1.40
CA ILE A 105 -27.93 11.54 1.48
C ILE A 105 -28.91 12.12 0.46
N LYS A 106 -29.27 11.34 -0.57
CA LYS A 106 -30.21 11.80 -1.61
C LYS A 106 -31.62 12.00 -1.03
N PRO A 107 -32.43 12.90 -1.62
CA PRO A 107 -33.85 13.02 -1.26
C PRO A 107 -34.58 11.70 -1.54
N GLY A 108 -35.48 11.31 -0.64
CA GLY A 108 -36.19 10.03 -0.76
C GLY A 108 -35.36 8.81 -0.30
N PHE A 109 -34.37 9.02 0.59
CA PHE A 109 -33.49 7.97 1.12
C PHE A 109 -34.22 6.67 1.50
N ASP A 110 -35.35 6.77 2.20
CA ASP A 110 -36.12 5.61 2.64
C ASP A 110 -36.63 4.78 1.46
N ASP A 111 -37.23 5.45 0.47
CA ASP A 111 -37.76 4.81 -0.73
C ASP A 111 -36.65 4.20 -1.59
N LEU A 112 -35.54 4.92 -1.76
CA LEU A 112 -34.37 4.47 -2.49
C LEU A 112 -33.74 3.24 -1.82
N LEU A 113 -33.61 3.25 -0.49
CA LEU A 113 -33.06 2.13 0.27
C LEU A 113 -33.93 0.87 0.14
N ILE A 114 -35.26 1.04 0.19
CA ILE A 114 -36.22 -0.08 0.05
C ILE A 114 -36.19 -0.65 -1.36
N GLN A 115 -36.12 0.22 -2.37
CA GLN A 115 -36.06 -0.13 -3.79
C GLN A 115 -34.66 -0.60 -4.24
N ARG A 116 -33.70 -0.66 -3.32
CA ARG A 116 -32.28 -0.97 -3.59
C ARG A 116 -31.64 -0.08 -4.67
N GLN A 117 -32.02 1.18 -4.69
CA GLN A 117 -31.41 2.21 -5.53
C GLN A 117 -30.33 2.96 -4.75
N PRO A 118 -29.36 3.60 -5.44
CA PRO A 118 -28.27 4.32 -4.79
C PRO A 118 -28.82 5.50 -3.98
N ALA A 119 -28.91 5.31 -2.66
CA ALA A 119 -29.50 6.26 -1.72
C ALA A 119 -28.46 7.25 -1.15
N VAL A 120 -27.18 6.90 -1.26
CA VAL A 120 -26.05 7.70 -0.78
C VAL A 120 -25.04 7.89 -1.91
N GLU A 121 -24.54 9.12 -2.02
CA GLU A 121 -23.44 9.49 -2.90
C GLU A 121 -22.23 9.87 -2.05
N ILE A 122 -21.06 9.32 -2.41
CA ILE A 122 -19.80 9.62 -1.73
C ILE A 122 -18.88 10.33 -2.72
N LEU A 123 -18.33 11.47 -2.29
CA LEU A 123 -17.31 12.21 -3.03
C LEU A 123 -15.99 12.19 -2.26
N PHE A 124 -14.93 11.71 -2.88
CA PHE A 124 -13.59 11.68 -2.29
C PHE A 124 -12.79 12.94 -2.66
N ALA A 125 -12.09 13.50 -1.69
CA ALA A 125 -11.14 14.59 -1.91
C ALA A 125 -9.91 14.10 -2.68
N PRO A 126 -9.22 14.96 -3.48
CA PRO A 126 -8.09 14.56 -4.32
C PRO A 126 -6.91 13.94 -3.56
N GLY A 127 -6.70 14.30 -2.28
CA GLY A 127 -5.64 13.78 -1.43
C GLY A 127 -5.95 12.42 -0.78
N THR A 128 -7.11 11.84 -1.06
CA THR A 128 -7.56 10.62 -0.38
C THR A 128 -6.98 9.37 -1.02
N SER A 129 -6.26 8.57 -0.21
CA SER A 129 -5.74 7.28 -0.66
C SER A 129 -6.89 6.31 -1.02
N PRO A 130 -6.78 5.51 -2.09
CA PRO A 130 -7.78 4.47 -2.44
C PRO A 130 -8.03 3.46 -1.31
N VAL A 131 -7.04 3.25 -0.45
CA VAL A 131 -7.22 2.42 0.76
C VAL A 131 -8.24 3.06 1.71
N PHE A 132 -8.20 4.38 1.88
CA PHE A 132 -9.19 5.08 2.69
C PHE A 132 -10.55 5.17 2.00
N ALA A 133 -10.56 5.33 0.68
CA ALA A 133 -11.80 5.30 -0.10
C ALA A 133 -12.53 3.95 0.05
N SER A 134 -11.82 2.84 -0.17
CA SER A 134 -12.39 1.48 -0.02
C SER A 134 -12.82 1.16 1.42
N VAL A 135 -12.11 1.66 2.44
CA VAL A 135 -12.54 1.54 3.83
C VAL A 135 -13.83 2.33 4.09
N ALA A 136 -13.89 3.58 3.65
CA ALA A 136 -15.09 4.42 3.81
C ALA A 136 -16.29 3.78 3.10
N GLU A 137 -16.14 3.38 1.84
CA GLU A 137 -17.18 2.69 1.05
C GLU A 137 -17.65 1.41 1.73
N GLY A 138 -16.73 0.55 2.16
CA GLY A 138 -17.06 -0.70 2.86
C GLY A 138 -17.88 -0.45 4.13
N ARG A 139 -17.53 0.58 4.91
CA ARG A 139 -18.28 0.97 6.11
C ARG A 139 -19.65 1.53 5.78
N VAL A 140 -19.75 2.42 4.80
CA VAL A 140 -21.04 2.96 4.38
C VAL A 140 -21.96 1.83 3.90
N MET A 141 -21.45 0.93 3.05
CA MET A 141 -22.22 -0.19 2.52
C MET A 141 -22.69 -1.14 3.62
N GLU A 142 -21.82 -1.43 4.60
CA GLU A 142 -22.17 -2.23 5.77
C GLU A 142 -23.35 -1.61 6.54
N LEU A 143 -23.31 -0.30 6.78
CA LEU A 143 -24.37 0.43 7.48
C LEU A 143 -25.68 0.46 6.69
N LEU A 144 -25.63 0.73 5.38
CA LEU A 144 -26.81 0.70 4.53
C LEU A 144 -27.46 -0.69 4.51
N ASN A 145 -26.67 -1.74 4.37
CA ASN A 145 -27.17 -3.11 4.37
C ASN A 145 -27.78 -3.48 5.72
N ARG A 146 -27.13 -3.08 6.83
CA ARG A 146 -27.65 -3.28 8.19
C ARG A 146 -28.99 -2.57 8.41
N LEU A 147 -29.13 -1.34 7.93
CA LEU A 147 -30.38 -0.57 8.02
C LEU A 147 -31.49 -1.19 7.18
N TYR A 148 -31.18 -1.61 5.95
CA TYR A 148 -32.11 -2.33 5.08
C TYR A 148 -32.63 -3.60 5.75
N LEU A 149 -31.73 -4.42 6.32
CA LEU A 149 -32.10 -5.64 7.05
C LEU A 149 -32.97 -5.32 8.27
N ARG A 150 -32.62 -4.31 9.06
CA ARG A 150 -33.40 -3.88 10.23
C ARG A 150 -34.80 -3.42 9.83
N TYR A 151 -34.92 -2.63 8.76
CA TYR A 151 -36.20 -2.21 8.23
C TYR A 151 -37.03 -3.42 7.79
N ARG A 152 -36.46 -4.33 6.99
CA ARG A 152 -37.15 -5.54 6.52
C ARG A 152 -37.62 -6.46 7.66
N LEU A 153 -36.81 -6.62 8.70
CA LEU A 153 -37.18 -7.39 9.90
C LEU A 153 -38.28 -6.71 10.71
N ALA A 154 -38.27 -5.38 10.82
CA ALA A 154 -39.33 -4.63 11.49
C ALA A 154 -40.65 -4.67 10.72
N SER A 155 -40.60 -4.74 9.39
CA SER A 155 -41.78 -4.77 8.50
C SER A 155 -42.41 -6.16 8.35
N MET A 156 -41.78 -7.23 8.84
CA MET A 156 -42.29 -8.61 8.76
C MET A 156 -42.16 -9.34 10.10
N PRO A 157 -43.24 -9.47 10.90
CA PRO A 157 -43.22 -10.29 12.11
C PRO A 157 -43.18 -11.78 11.71
N GLY A 158 -42.04 -12.46 11.90
CA GLY A 158 -41.96 -13.93 11.87
C GLY A 158 -41.07 -14.60 10.81
N VAL A 159 -40.28 -13.86 10.02
CA VAL A 159 -39.38 -14.48 9.02
C VAL A 159 -37.97 -14.64 9.61
N GLN A 160 -37.58 -15.89 9.86
CA GLN A 160 -36.17 -16.28 10.05
C GLN A 160 -35.41 -16.07 8.73
N SER A 161 -34.42 -15.19 8.75
CA SER A 161 -33.67 -14.73 7.58
C SER A 161 -32.79 -15.84 6.99
N SER A 162 -33.12 -16.31 5.79
CA SER A 162 -32.16 -16.93 4.88
C SER A 162 -31.25 -15.83 4.31
N LEU A 163 -29.97 -15.88 4.71
CA LEU A 163 -28.92 -14.95 4.31
C LEU A 163 -28.46 -15.23 2.87
N GLU A 164 -29.21 -14.76 1.88
CA GLU A 164 -28.72 -14.70 0.49
C GLU A 164 -28.91 -13.27 -0.03
N ALA A 165 -27.95 -12.41 0.30
CA ALA A 165 -27.82 -11.09 -0.30
C ALA A 165 -27.14 -11.24 -1.67
N GLN A 166 -27.92 -11.55 -2.71
CA GLN A 166 -27.51 -11.24 -4.08
C GLN A 166 -27.49 -9.71 -4.22
N GLY A 167 -26.32 -9.18 -4.55
CA GLY A 167 -25.98 -7.76 -4.53
C GLY A 167 -26.52 -7.01 -5.74
N GLU A 168 -27.28 -5.95 -5.46
CA GLU A 168 -27.37 -4.78 -6.33
C GLU A 168 -26.92 -3.58 -5.52
N ASP A 169 -26.13 -2.72 -6.16
CA ASP A 169 -25.24 -1.74 -5.52
C ASP A 169 -26.04 -0.56 -4.97
N LEU A 170 -26.02 -0.38 -3.64
CA LEU A 170 -26.76 0.68 -2.92
C LEU A 170 -25.97 1.99 -2.86
N LEU A 171 -24.79 2.02 -3.48
CA LEU A 171 -23.84 3.12 -3.44
C LEU A 171 -23.53 3.61 -4.85
N GLU A 172 -23.53 4.92 -5.02
CA GLU A 172 -22.97 5.57 -6.21
C GLU A 172 -21.71 6.32 -5.77
N THR A 173 -20.55 5.73 -6.05
CA THR A 173 -19.24 6.38 -5.83
C THR A 173 -18.93 7.30 -7.00
N ARG A 174 -18.62 8.56 -6.72
CA ARG A 174 -18.03 9.48 -7.68
C ARG A 174 -16.73 10.04 -7.13
N SER A 175 -15.63 9.77 -7.82
CA SER A 175 -14.36 10.45 -7.54
C SER A 175 -14.34 11.80 -8.23
N LEU A 176 -13.82 12.84 -7.56
CA LEU A 176 -13.57 14.15 -8.18
C LEU A 176 -12.37 14.12 -9.16
N TYR A 177 -11.65 13.00 -9.23
CA TYR A 177 -10.54 12.75 -10.16
C TYR A 177 -10.83 11.52 -11.03
N ASP A 178 -10.46 11.59 -12.32
CA ASP A 178 -10.62 10.50 -13.29
C ASP A 178 -9.62 9.36 -12.99
N ASP A 179 -10.08 8.35 -12.26
CA ASP A 179 -9.26 7.31 -11.63
C ASP A 179 -9.03 6.09 -12.56
N SER A 180 -8.63 6.35 -13.81
CA SER A 180 -8.28 5.28 -14.77
C SER A 180 -6.84 4.77 -14.60
N GLY A 181 -6.07 5.29 -13.65
CA GLY A 181 -4.68 4.92 -13.41
C GLY A 181 -4.51 4.09 -12.14
N ALA A 182 -4.21 2.79 -12.28
CA ALA A 182 -3.86 1.94 -11.15
C ALA A 182 -2.68 2.55 -10.36
N MET A 183 -2.90 2.93 -9.11
CA MET A 183 -1.82 3.44 -8.26
C MET A 183 -0.75 2.36 -8.04
N PRO A 184 0.54 2.70 -8.19
CA PRO A 184 1.62 1.74 -8.06
C PRO A 184 1.70 1.21 -6.62
N SER A 185 1.93 -0.10 -6.50
CA SER A 185 2.13 -0.71 -5.18
C SER A 185 3.42 -0.17 -4.52
N SER A 186 3.47 -0.20 -3.19
CA SER A 186 4.65 0.19 -2.40
C SER A 186 5.92 -0.52 -2.86
N VAL A 187 5.77 -1.76 -3.33
CA VAL A 187 6.86 -2.55 -3.91
C VAL A 187 7.31 -1.95 -5.23
N GLN A 188 6.40 -1.63 -6.15
CA GLN A 188 6.75 -1.06 -7.45
C GLN A 188 7.42 0.31 -7.34
N GLN A 189 7.03 1.12 -6.34
CA GLN A 189 7.63 2.42 -6.12
C GLN A 189 9.03 2.31 -5.48
N ASN A 190 9.24 1.36 -4.57
CA ASN A 190 10.49 1.27 -3.79
C ASN A 190 11.54 0.31 -4.38
N VAL A 191 11.12 -0.73 -5.11
CA VAL A 191 12.04 -1.73 -5.71
C VAL A 191 13.11 -1.11 -6.62
N PRO A 192 12.82 -0.10 -7.47
CA PRO A 192 13.87 0.53 -8.29
C PRO A 192 15.02 1.09 -7.46
N ALA A 193 14.72 1.72 -6.32
CA ALA A 193 15.74 2.24 -5.40
C ALA A 193 16.51 1.10 -4.71
N TRP A 194 15.83 0.04 -4.29
CA TRP A 194 16.46 -1.11 -3.64
C TRP A 194 17.40 -1.88 -4.56
N LEU A 195 17.08 -1.98 -5.85
CA LEU A 195 17.95 -2.58 -6.86
C LEU A 195 19.27 -1.82 -7.00
N LEU A 196 19.23 -0.48 -6.99
CA LEU A 196 20.43 0.34 -7.02
C LEU A 196 21.29 0.13 -5.77
N PHE A 197 20.70 0.09 -4.58
CA PHE A 197 21.42 -0.20 -3.35
C PHE A 197 22.07 -1.59 -3.36
N ALA A 198 21.32 -2.63 -3.80
CA ALA A 198 21.85 -3.98 -3.93
C ALA A 198 23.05 -4.04 -4.89
N MET A 199 22.98 -3.31 -6.00
CA MET A 199 24.11 -3.19 -6.94
C MET A 199 25.34 -2.58 -6.26
N PHE A 200 25.18 -1.53 -5.45
CA PHE A 200 26.29 -0.95 -4.68
C PHE A 200 26.86 -1.92 -3.64
N PHE A 201 26.01 -2.71 -2.98
CA PHE A 201 26.47 -3.69 -1.98
C PHE A 201 27.35 -4.79 -2.56
N ILE A 202 27.12 -5.16 -3.81
CA ILE A 202 27.98 -6.12 -4.53
C ILE A 202 29.21 -5.40 -5.12
N ALA A 203 29.04 -4.20 -5.67
CA ALA A 203 30.09 -3.49 -6.39
C ALA A 203 31.27 -3.09 -5.48
N VAL A 204 31.02 -2.68 -4.23
CA VAL A 204 32.07 -2.26 -3.29
C VAL A 204 33.06 -3.40 -2.98
N PRO A 205 32.64 -4.55 -2.43
CA PRO A 205 33.53 -5.67 -2.14
C PRO A 205 34.14 -6.29 -3.42
N LEU A 206 33.41 -6.30 -4.54
CA LEU A 206 33.99 -6.74 -5.80
C LEU A 206 35.13 -5.81 -6.26
N SER A 207 34.97 -4.50 -6.06
CA SER A 207 35.99 -3.51 -6.40
C SER A 207 37.22 -3.63 -5.50
N THR A 208 37.04 -3.84 -4.20
CA THR A 208 38.18 -4.01 -3.27
C THR A 208 39.00 -5.25 -3.61
N THR A 209 38.35 -6.38 -3.93
CA THR A 209 39.08 -7.60 -4.35
C THR A 209 39.84 -7.38 -5.66
N LEU A 210 39.26 -6.68 -6.64
CA LEU A 210 39.93 -6.34 -7.90
C LEU A 210 41.12 -5.39 -7.69
N ILE A 211 40.99 -4.39 -6.83
CA ILE A 211 42.07 -3.45 -6.50
C ILE A 211 43.20 -4.20 -5.81
N ASN A 212 42.90 -5.00 -4.80
CA ASN A 212 43.89 -5.78 -4.05
C ASN A 212 44.64 -6.77 -4.96
N GLU A 213 43.95 -7.41 -5.90
CA GLU A 213 44.59 -8.32 -6.86
C GLU A 213 45.54 -7.63 -7.84
N ARG A 214 45.21 -6.39 -8.24
CA ARG A 214 46.10 -5.57 -9.07
C ARG A 214 47.32 -5.14 -8.27
N GLN A 215 47.13 -4.66 -7.04
CA GLN A 215 48.23 -4.21 -6.18
C GLN A 215 49.18 -5.34 -5.77
N GLN A 216 48.66 -6.54 -5.49
CA GLN A 216 49.46 -7.69 -5.07
C GLN A 216 50.04 -8.50 -6.24
N GLY A 217 49.80 -8.10 -7.49
CA GLY A 217 50.25 -8.82 -8.69
C GLY A 217 49.57 -10.17 -8.92
N THR A 218 48.53 -10.51 -8.16
CA THR A 218 47.78 -11.77 -8.32
C THR A 218 47.13 -11.87 -9.69
N LEU A 219 46.60 -10.76 -10.21
CA LEU A 219 46.03 -10.71 -11.56
C LEU A 219 47.08 -11.04 -12.64
N LEU A 220 48.30 -10.52 -12.49
CA LEU A 220 49.40 -10.76 -13.42
C LEU A 220 49.84 -12.23 -13.40
N ARG A 221 49.96 -12.81 -12.20
CA ARG A 221 50.30 -14.24 -12.03
C ARG A 221 49.26 -15.17 -12.66
N LEU A 222 47.97 -14.89 -12.48
CA LEU A 222 46.92 -15.72 -13.09
C LEU A 222 46.91 -15.61 -14.62
N ARG A 223 47.22 -14.43 -15.15
CA ARG A 223 47.36 -14.23 -16.60
C ARG A 223 48.59 -14.90 -17.19
N SER A 224 49.74 -14.90 -16.49
CA SER A 224 50.94 -15.60 -16.96
C SER A 224 50.78 -17.12 -16.94
N MET A 225 49.89 -17.66 -16.10
CA MET A 225 49.46 -19.06 -16.11
C MET A 225 48.53 -19.42 -17.29
N GLY A 226 48.26 -18.49 -18.21
CA GLY A 226 47.41 -18.74 -19.40
C GLY A 226 45.90 -18.71 -19.12
N ILE A 227 45.47 -18.15 -17.98
CA ILE A 227 44.03 -18.02 -17.68
C ILE A 227 43.48 -16.79 -18.42
N GLY A 228 42.55 -17.02 -19.35
CA GLY A 228 41.92 -15.96 -20.13
C GLY A 228 41.06 -14.99 -19.28
N PRO A 229 40.90 -13.74 -19.74
CA PRO A 229 40.20 -12.68 -18.99
C PRO A 229 38.73 -13.00 -18.69
N VAL A 230 38.02 -13.63 -19.62
CA VAL A 230 36.61 -14.01 -19.44
C VAL A 230 36.45 -15.05 -18.33
N LYS A 231 37.37 -16.03 -18.24
CA LYS A 231 37.35 -17.04 -17.17
C LYS A 231 37.62 -16.41 -15.79
N LEU A 232 38.50 -15.41 -15.72
CA LEU A 232 38.76 -14.66 -14.49
C LEU A 232 37.55 -13.86 -14.03
N LEU A 233 36.87 -13.17 -14.95
CA LEU A 233 35.64 -12.43 -14.64
C LEU A 233 34.50 -13.35 -14.22
N ALA A 234 34.25 -14.43 -14.96
CA ALA A 234 33.21 -15.40 -14.61
C ALA A 234 33.49 -16.07 -13.25
N GLY A 235 34.76 -16.38 -12.96
CA GLY A 235 35.17 -16.93 -11.67
C GLY A 235 34.93 -15.99 -10.48
N LYS A 236 34.83 -14.67 -10.73
CA LYS A 236 34.47 -13.64 -9.74
C LYS A 236 32.96 -13.48 -9.60
N VAL A 237 32.25 -13.32 -10.70
CA VAL A 237 30.81 -13.03 -10.68
C VAL A 237 30.01 -14.18 -10.06
N VAL A 238 30.36 -15.43 -10.36
CA VAL A 238 29.63 -16.61 -9.85
C VAL A 238 29.56 -16.65 -8.31
N PRO A 239 30.66 -16.49 -7.56
CA PRO A 239 30.61 -16.41 -6.09
C PRO A 239 29.65 -15.35 -5.56
N TYR A 240 29.66 -14.13 -6.12
CA TYR A 240 28.78 -13.04 -5.66
C TYR A 240 27.31 -13.23 -6.06
N PHE A 241 27.02 -14.13 -7.01
CA PHE A 241 25.65 -14.49 -7.38
C PHE A 241 25.08 -15.61 -6.50
N VAL A 242 25.95 -16.48 -5.97
CA VAL A 242 25.56 -17.63 -5.15
C VAL A 242 25.34 -17.24 -3.68
N VAL A 243 26.04 -16.22 -3.21
CA VAL A 243 25.95 -15.66 -1.85
C VAL A 243 24.87 -14.59 -1.82
#